data_AF-A0A1L4BJ63-F1
#
_entry.id   AF-A0A1L4BJ63-F1
#
_cell.length_a   1.000
_cell.length_b   1.000
_cell.length_c   1.000
_cell.angle_alpha   90.00
_cell.angle_beta   90.00
_cell.angle_gamma   90.00
#
_symmetry.space_group_name_H-M   'P 1'
#
loop_
_entity.id
_entity.type
_entity.pdbx_description
1 polymer ?
#
loop_
_entity_poly.entity_id
_entity_poly.type
_entity_poly.pdbx_seq_one_letter_code
_entity_poly.pdbx_strand_id
1 'polypeptide(L)'
;MELRLFALAVLIASCHCWPRKHCTEPCGPFPNDCENGVTKDYDGCCAICAKGEGEECGGLWNDYGVCGVDLVCETNGEASSEYDLPRGVCVPARRFSTRNIVKRMLRWM
;
A
#
# COMPACT_ATOMS: atom_id res chain seq x y z
N MET A 1 -31.15 31.76 -13.87
CA MET A 1 -30.85 30.32 -14.07
C MET A 1 -29.49 29.96 -13.49
N GLU A 2 -28.52 30.89 -13.52
CA GLU A 2 -27.17 30.73 -12.94
C GLU A 2 -27.12 30.36 -11.44
N LEU A 3 -27.91 31.00 -10.57
CA LEU A 3 -27.80 30.78 -9.12
C LEU A 3 -28.13 29.34 -8.68
N ARG A 4 -29.00 28.65 -9.43
CA ARG A 4 -29.39 27.26 -9.15
C ARG A 4 -28.31 26.27 -9.56
N LEU A 5 -27.61 26.54 -10.67
CA LEU A 5 -26.47 25.75 -11.14
C LEU A 5 -25.29 25.85 -10.16
N PHE A 6 -24.99 27.06 -9.66
CA PHE A 6 -23.96 27.26 -8.65
C PHE A 6 -24.30 26.56 -7.32
N ALA A 7 -25.55 26.64 -6.85
CA ALA A 7 -25.97 25.97 -5.63
C ALA A 7 -25.87 24.43 -5.72
N LEU A 8 -26.24 23.85 -6.87
CA LEU A 8 -26.11 22.41 -7.12
C LEU A 8 -24.64 21.98 -7.20
N ALA A 9 -23.78 22.78 -7.84
CA ALA A 9 -22.35 22.50 -7.91
C ALA A 9 -21.68 22.51 -6.52
N VAL A 10 -22.07 23.45 -5.64
CA VAL A 10 -21.57 23.51 -4.26
C VAL A 10 -22.05 22.30 -3.44
N LEU A 11 -23.31 21.88 -3.58
CA LEU A 11 -23.86 20.69 -2.91
C LEU A 11 -23.16 19.38 -3.35
N ILE A 12 -22.89 19.23 -4.64
CA ILE A 12 -22.15 18.06 -5.17
C ILE A 12 -20.69 18.09 -4.69
N ALA A 13 -20.03 19.25 -4.72
CA ALA A 13 -18.66 19.42 -4.23
C ALA A 13 -18.51 19.08 -2.74
N SER A 14 -19.51 19.42 -1.90
CA SER A 14 -19.53 19.04 -0.49
C SER A 14 -19.72 17.55 -0.22
N CYS A 15 -20.23 16.78 -1.20
CA CYS A 15 -20.42 15.34 -1.08
C CYS A 15 -19.15 14.53 -1.39
N HIS A 16 -18.13 15.15 -1.99
CA HIS A 16 -16.84 14.51 -2.30
C HIS A 16 -15.87 14.48 -1.10
N CYS A 17 -16.19 15.18 -0.01
CA CYS A 17 -15.46 15.07 1.26
C CYS A 17 -16.23 14.18 2.24
N TRP A 18 -16.44 12.92 1.85
CA TRP A 18 -16.89 11.91 2.79
C TRP A 18 -15.67 11.05 3.17
N PRO A 19 -14.97 11.37 4.28
CA PRO A 19 -13.93 10.52 4.80
C PRO A 19 -14.61 9.33 5.46
N ARG A 20 -15.08 8.37 4.66
CA ARG A 20 -15.39 7.05 5.20
C ARG A 20 -14.63 6.02 4.39
N LYS A 21 -13.38 5.83 4.81
CA LYS A 21 -12.92 4.47 5.12
C LYS A 21 -13.98 3.90 6.07
N HIS A 22 -15.00 3.28 5.49
CA HIS A 22 -16.07 2.64 6.24
C HIS A 22 -15.43 1.39 6.85
N CYS A 23 -14.81 1.59 8.01
CA CYS A 23 -14.47 0.55 8.97
C CYS A 23 -15.79 -0.04 9.47
N THR A 24 -16.47 -0.78 8.60
CA THR A 24 -17.81 -1.32 8.86
C THR A 24 -17.70 -2.54 9.74
N GLU A 25 -16.56 -3.23 9.66
CA GLU A 25 -16.26 -4.40 10.45
C GLU A 25 -15.43 -4.01 11.68
N PRO A 26 -15.78 -4.53 12.87
CA PRO A 26 -14.98 -4.30 14.06
C PRO A 26 -13.63 -5.00 13.91
N CYS A 27 -12.55 -4.25 14.09
CA CYS A 27 -11.21 -4.82 14.11
C CYS A 27 -11.05 -5.80 15.27
N GLY A 28 -10.22 -6.83 15.05
CA GLY A 28 -9.73 -7.69 16.12
C GLY A 28 -8.89 -6.92 17.14
N PRO A 29 -8.42 -7.61 18.20
CA PRO A 29 -7.47 -7.02 19.14
C PRO A 29 -6.23 -6.51 18.39
N PHE A 30 -5.66 -5.41 18.87
CA PHE A 30 -4.43 -4.88 18.29
C PHE A 30 -3.34 -5.97 18.34
N PRO A 31 -2.66 -6.23 17.21
CA PRO A 31 -1.68 -7.31 17.16
C PRO A 31 -0.47 -6.94 18.02
N ASN A 32 -0.11 -7.84 18.93
CA ASN A 32 1.10 -7.74 19.73
C ASN A 32 2.18 -8.63 19.12
N ASP A 33 3.45 -8.36 19.44
CA ASP A 33 4.60 -9.17 19.04
C ASP A 33 4.81 -9.30 17.52
N CYS A 34 4.49 -8.24 16.75
CA CYS A 34 4.79 -8.21 15.32
C CYS A 34 6.28 -7.97 15.06
N GLU A 35 7.00 -9.03 14.69
CA GLU A 35 8.45 -9.00 14.41
C GLU A 35 8.85 -7.95 13.37
N ASN A 36 8.02 -7.76 12.34
CA ASN A 36 8.28 -6.83 11.23
C ASN A 36 7.47 -5.52 11.34
N GLY A 37 6.91 -5.24 12.53
CA GLY A 37 6.08 -4.07 12.80
C GLY A 37 4.62 -4.25 12.41
N VAL A 38 3.84 -3.19 12.62
CA VAL A 38 2.39 -3.16 12.39
C VAL A 38 2.09 -2.33 11.14
N THR A 39 1.24 -2.88 10.28
CA THR A 39 0.70 -2.20 9.10
C THR A 39 -0.83 -2.23 9.14
N LYS A 40 -1.48 -1.76 8.08
CA LYS A 40 -2.93 -1.85 7.94
C LYS A 40 -3.32 -2.88 6.91
N ASP A 41 -4.48 -3.47 7.12
CA ASP A 41 -5.18 -4.31 6.16
C ASP A 41 -5.57 -3.56 4.87
N TYR A 42 -6.24 -4.30 3.99
CA TYR A 42 -6.59 -3.84 2.64
C TYR A 42 -7.58 -2.67 2.61
N ASP A 43 -8.51 -2.63 3.57
CA ASP A 43 -9.42 -1.51 3.71
C ASP A 43 -8.73 -0.31 4.39
N GLY A 44 -7.54 -0.51 4.95
CA GLY A 44 -6.70 0.48 5.62
C GLY A 44 -7.28 0.92 6.97
N CYS A 45 -8.06 0.05 7.61
CA CYS A 45 -8.68 0.28 8.89
C CYS A 45 -7.93 -0.46 10.01
N CYS A 46 -7.83 -1.78 9.91
CA CYS A 46 -7.38 -2.61 11.02
C CYS A 46 -5.87 -2.79 11.03
N ALA A 47 -5.30 -2.76 12.24
CA ALA A 47 -3.90 -3.05 12.47
C ALA A 47 -3.63 -4.55 12.29
N ILE A 48 -2.65 -4.90 11.46
CA ILE A 48 -2.20 -6.27 11.21
C ILE A 48 -0.67 -6.33 11.30
N CYS A 49 -0.09 -7.50 11.59
CA CYS A 49 1.36 -7.65 11.50
C CYS A 49 1.83 -7.55 10.04
N ALA A 50 2.89 -6.80 9.82
CA ALA A 50 3.49 -6.66 8.52
C ALA A 50 4.34 -7.89 8.16
N LYS A 51 4.54 -8.11 6.86
CA LYS A 51 5.36 -9.19 6.32
C LYS A 51 6.85 -8.84 6.34
N GLY A 52 7.68 -9.80 6.70
CA GLY A 52 9.14 -9.71 6.75
C GLY A 52 9.81 -10.01 5.41
N GLU A 53 11.12 -9.81 5.35
CA GLU A 53 11.92 -10.12 4.16
C GLU A 53 11.81 -11.60 3.79
N GLY A 54 11.57 -11.88 2.51
CA GLY A 54 11.40 -13.25 1.99
C GLY A 54 9.97 -13.81 2.11
N GLU A 55 9.05 -13.11 2.78
CA GLU A 55 7.65 -13.54 2.86
C GLU A 55 6.83 -13.11 1.62
N GLU A 56 5.80 -13.91 1.30
CA GLU A 56 4.85 -13.61 0.22
C GLU A 56 4.04 -12.35 0.54
N CYS A 57 3.74 -11.57 -0.50
CA CYS A 57 3.01 -10.31 -0.41
C CYS A 57 2.23 -10.00 -1.70
N GLY A 58 1.34 -9.00 -1.63
CA GLY A 58 0.57 -8.53 -2.78
C GLY A 58 -0.68 -9.38 -3.04
N GLY A 59 -1.01 -9.61 -4.31
CA GLY A 59 -2.29 -10.21 -4.70
C GLY A 59 -3.47 -9.25 -4.62
N LEU A 60 -4.68 -9.80 -4.79
CA LEU A 60 -5.89 -8.99 -4.88
C LEU A 60 -6.17 -8.36 -3.51
N TRP A 61 -6.14 -7.03 -3.45
CA TRP A 61 -6.28 -6.28 -2.19
C TRP A 61 -5.18 -6.55 -1.16
N ASN A 62 -4.00 -7.06 -1.54
CA ASN A 62 -2.96 -7.48 -0.58
C ASN A 62 -3.39 -8.65 0.32
N ASP A 63 -4.19 -9.59 -0.20
CA ASP A 63 -4.61 -10.80 0.51
C ASP A 63 -3.45 -11.69 0.97
N TYR A 64 -2.30 -11.63 0.29
CA TYR A 64 -1.07 -12.31 0.70
C TYR A 64 -0.27 -11.54 1.76
N GLY A 65 -0.63 -10.29 2.02
CA GLY A 65 -0.05 -9.45 3.06
C GLY A 65 0.70 -8.23 2.53
N VAL A 66 1.07 -7.37 3.48
CA VAL A 66 1.71 -6.08 3.25
C VAL A 66 3.07 -6.08 3.93
N CYS A 67 4.13 -5.74 3.20
CA CYS A 67 5.49 -5.71 3.72
C CYS A 67 5.68 -4.67 4.83
N GLY A 68 6.60 -4.96 5.74
CA GLY A 68 7.01 -4.08 6.82
C GLY A 68 7.78 -2.84 6.36
N VAL A 69 8.20 -2.05 7.35
CA VAL A 69 8.97 -0.82 7.10
C VAL A 69 10.27 -1.15 6.37
N ASP A 70 10.67 -0.28 5.43
CA ASP A 70 11.86 -0.44 4.58
C ASP A 70 11.85 -1.67 3.67
N LEU A 71 10.71 -2.36 3.50
CA LEU A 71 10.52 -3.45 2.54
C LEU A 71 9.55 -3.03 1.42
N VAL A 72 9.70 -3.61 0.24
CA VAL A 72 8.80 -3.45 -0.91
C VAL A 72 8.39 -4.82 -1.42
N CYS A 73 7.14 -4.95 -1.87
CA CYS A 73 6.68 -6.18 -2.51
C CYS A 73 7.21 -6.25 -3.95
N GLU A 74 8.21 -7.09 -4.19
CA GLU A 74 8.76 -7.30 -5.54
C GLU A 74 7.96 -8.39 -6.24
N THR A 75 7.23 -7.99 -7.27
CA THR A 75 6.43 -8.89 -8.11
C THR A 75 7.13 -9.11 -9.45
N ASN A 76 7.03 -10.32 -10.00
CA ASN A 76 7.55 -10.60 -11.35
C ASN A 76 6.66 -10.06 -12.49
N GLY A 77 5.53 -9.40 -12.15
CA GLY A 77 4.57 -8.87 -13.13
C GLY A 77 3.76 -9.94 -13.85
N GLU A 78 4.02 -11.22 -13.59
CA GLU A 78 3.26 -12.36 -14.12
C GLU A 78 2.02 -12.57 -13.25
N ALA A 79 0.86 -12.15 -13.77
CA ALA A 79 -0.42 -12.52 -13.20
C ALA A 79 -0.74 -13.98 -13.58
N SER A 80 -1.20 -14.79 -12.63
CA SER A 80 -1.61 -16.18 -12.89
C SER A 80 -2.85 -16.28 -13.79
N SER A 81 -3.62 -15.20 -13.90
CA SER A 81 -4.75 -15.04 -14.80
C SER A 81 -5.01 -13.56 -15.06
N GLU A 82 -5.85 -13.24 -16.06
CA GLU A 82 -6.27 -11.86 -16.36
C GLU A 82 -6.95 -11.15 -15.17
N TYR A 83 -7.45 -11.92 -14.19
CA TYR A 83 -8.16 -11.41 -13.01
C TYR A 83 -7.31 -11.41 -11.74
N ASP A 84 -6.13 -12.02 -11.74
CA ASP A 84 -5.26 -12.06 -10.58
C ASP A 84 -4.30 -10.86 -10.58
N LEU A 85 -4.21 -10.17 -9.44
CA LEU A 85 -3.12 -9.23 -9.22
C LEU A 85 -1.83 -10.02 -8.90
N PRO A 86 -0.66 -9.54 -9.36
CA PRO A 86 0.58 -10.27 -9.20
C PRO A 86 0.96 -10.38 -7.72
N ARG A 87 1.44 -11.57 -7.34
CA ARG A 87 2.03 -11.85 -6.04
C ARG A 87 3.53 -11.62 -6.11
N GLY A 88 4.12 -11.35 -4.97
CA GLY A 88 5.54 -11.05 -4.88
C GLY A 88 6.13 -11.52 -3.57
N VAL A 89 7.37 -11.09 -3.35
CA VAL A 89 8.10 -11.35 -2.12
C VAL A 89 8.58 -10.02 -1.55
N CYS A 90 8.52 -9.87 -0.23
CA CYS A 90 9.04 -8.69 0.43
C CYS A 90 10.58 -8.67 0.33
N VAL A 91 11.12 -7.62 -0.28
CA VAL A 91 12.56 -7.40 -0.44
C VAL A 91 12.96 -6.03 0.12
N PRO A 92 14.24 -5.83 0.49
CA PRO A 92 14.71 -4.52 0.94
C PRO A 92 14.42 -3.43 -0.08
N ALA A 93 13.70 -2.39 0.33
CA ALA A 93 13.49 -1.21 -0.49
C ALA A 93 14.87 -0.60 -0.79
N ARG A 94 15.23 -0.50 -2.07
CA ARG A 94 16.54 0.07 -2.45
C ARG A 94 16.59 1.53 -2.02
N ARG A 95 17.20 1.82 -0.88
CA ARG A 95 17.55 3.19 -0.48
C ARG A 95 18.45 3.78 -1.56
N PHE A 96 18.01 4.86 -2.19
CA PHE A 96 18.86 5.69 -3.04
C PHE A 96 19.97 6.31 -2.16
N SER A 97 21.06 5.57 -1.97
CA SER A 97 22.27 6.09 -1.34
C SER A 97 23.04 6.92 -2.36
N THR A 98 23.37 8.17 -2.01
CA THR A 98 24.22 9.05 -2.84
C THR A 98 25.58 8.41 -3.15
N ARG A 99 26.11 7.56 -2.25
CA ARG A 99 27.30 6.74 -2.55
C ARG A 99 27.13 5.83 -3.75
N ASN A 100 25.95 5.21 -3.92
CA ASN A 100 25.68 4.33 -5.06
C ASN A 100 25.49 5.10 -6.38
N ILE A 101 25.04 6.36 -6.33
CA ILE A 101 25.02 7.26 -7.50
C ILE A 101 26.44 7.58 -7.95
N VAL A 102 27.31 8.02 -7.03
CA VAL A 102 28.71 8.35 -7.34
C VAL A 102 29.46 7.12 -7.85
N LYS A 103 29.24 5.94 -7.24
CA LYS A 103 29.86 4.68 -7.68
C LYS A 103 29.39 4.23 -9.07
N ARG A 104 28.17 4.59 -9.50
CA ARG A 104 27.71 4.40 -10.88
C ARG A 104 28.33 5.41 -11.82
N MET A 105 28.45 6.69 -11.46
CA MET A 105 29.08 7.72 -12.30
C MET A 105 30.57 7.45 -12.55
N LEU A 106 31.32 7.09 -11.51
CA LEU A 106 32.75 6.76 -11.62
C LEU A 106 33.04 5.44 -12.36
N ARG A 107 32.04 4.60 -12.61
CA ARG A 107 32.21 3.35 -13.37
C ARG A 107 32.28 3.58 -14.88
N TRP A 108 31.88 4.76 -15.35
CA TRP A 108 31.88 5.16 -16.77
C TRP A 108 32.94 6.22 -17.10
N MET A 109 33.88 6.47 -16.18
CA MET A 109 35.13 7.22 -16.41
C MET A 109 36.29 6.23 -16.39
#